data_AF-A0A2R7LZN6-F1
#
_entry.id   AF-A0A2R7LZN6-F1
#
_cell.length_a   1.000
_cell.length_b   1.000
_cell.length_c   1.000
_cell.angle_alpha   90.00
_cell.angle_beta   90.00
_cell.angle_gamma   90.00
#
_symmetry.space_group_name_H-M   'P 1'
#
loop_
_entity.id
_entity.type
_entity.pdbx_description
1 polymer ?
#
loop_
_entity_poly.entity_id
_entity_poly.type
_entity_poly.pdbx_seq_one_letter_code
_entity_poly.pdbx_strand_id
1 'polypeptide(L)'
;MAVAAGSTPAWAAWSSPTGTSASITAARVVAPVVTSCFEPPFDGVWIAWRYDGADPVRFDMLVDGRTVVSGIASTTRSARVPSSAVSGLLRTSYVSVRARVGESWTADSATSARVTSFLGFTSCG
;
A
#
# COMPACT_ATOMS: atom_id res chain seq x y z
N MET A 1 1.62 -63.39 41.19
CA MET A 1 2.43 -62.29 40.62
C MET A 1 1.50 -61.12 40.36
N ALA A 2 1.65 -60.03 41.10
CA ALA A 2 0.80 -58.84 40.95
C ALA A 2 1.57 -57.79 40.14
N VAL A 3 1.01 -57.36 39.01
CA VAL A 3 1.53 -56.26 38.19
C VAL A 3 1.09 -54.94 38.80
N ALA A 4 2.04 -54.12 39.23
CA ALA A 4 1.80 -52.79 39.76
C ALA A 4 1.36 -51.84 38.63
N ALA A 5 0.23 -51.16 38.82
CA ALA A 5 -0.21 -50.08 37.94
C ALA A 5 0.74 -48.88 38.12
N GLY A 6 1.65 -48.69 37.18
CA GLY A 6 2.52 -47.52 37.13
C GLY A 6 1.70 -46.28 36.84
N SER A 7 1.72 -45.32 37.77
CA SER A 7 1.09 -44.01 37.62
C SER A 7 1.68 -43.28 36.41
N THR A 8 0.84 -42.95 35.43
CA THR A 8 1.23 -42.04 34.34
C THR A 8 1.67 -40.71 34.96
N PRO A 9 2.92 -40.30 34.75
CA PRO A 9 3.44 -39.10 35.40
C PRO A 9 2.75 -37.85 34.81
N ALA A 10 2.54 -36.82 35.63
CA ALA A 10 1.74 -35.64 35.28
C ALA A 10 2.24 -34.88 34.03
N TRP A 11 3.51 -35.07 33.64
CA TRP A 11 4.07 -34.50 32.42
C TRP A 11 3.55 -35.17 31.13
N ALA A 12 2.99 -36.38 31.21
CA ALA A 12 2.35 -37.06 30.08
C ALA A 12 1.02 -36.40 29.66
N ALA A 13 0.41 -35.60 30.52
CA ALA A 13 -0.83 -34.86 30.21
C ALA A 13 -0.61 -33.64 29.29
N TRP A 14 0.64 -33.26 29.04
CA TRP A 14 0.99 -32.09 28.24
C TRP A 14 1.00 -32.39 26.74
N SER A 15 0.88 -33.67 26.37
CA SER A 15 0.75 -34.10 24.98
C SER A 15 -0.72 -34.05 24.55
N SER A 16 -1.33 -32.87 24.58
CA SER A 16 -2.59 -32.64 23.87
C SER A 16 -2.28 -32.57 22.37
N PRO A 17 -2.87 -33.43 21.52
CA PRO A 17 -2.50 -33.50 20.12
C PRO A 17 -3.11 -32.34 19.33
N THR A 18 -2.30 -31.83 18.42
CA THR A 18 -2.66 -31.07 17.21
C THR A 18 -3.48 -29.81 17.47
N GLY A 19 -2.78 -28.73 17.83
CA GLY A 19 -3.17 -27.43 17.30
C GLY A 19 -3.20 -27.56 15.78
N THR A 20 -4.39 -27.47 15.18
CA THR A 20 -4.56 -27.40 13.73
C THR A 20 -3.60 -26.34 13.22
N SER A 21 -2.66 -26.74 12.36
CA SER A 21 -1.82 -25.80 11.63
C SER A 21 -2.74 -25.00 10.73
N ALA A 22 -3.29 -23.90 11.23
CA ALA A 22 -3.94 -22.92 10.39
C ALA A 22 -2.83 -22.35 9.50
N SER A 23 -2.94 -22.59 8.19
CA SER A 23 -2.06 -21.94 7.23
C SER A 23 -2.33 -20.43 7.31
N ILE A 24 -1.43 -19.70 7.96
CA ILE A 24 -1.39 -18.24 7.82
C ILE A 24 -0.84 -17.98 6.44
N THR A 25 -1.73 -17.81 5.45
CA THR A 25 -1.30 -17.22 4.18
C THR A 25 -0.90 -15.80 4.49
N ALA A 26 0.40 -15.51 4.44
CA ALA A 26 0.89 -14.15 4.48
C ALA A 26 0.21 -13.39 3.33
N ALA A 27 -0.73 -12.50 3.64
CA ALA A 27 -1.38 -11.67 2.65
C ALA A 27 -0.30 -10.77 2.04
N ARG A 28 0.10 -11.06 0.80
CA ARG A 28 1.04 -10.20 0.08
C ARG A 28 0.31 -8.90 -0.21
N VAL A 29 0.72 -7.82 0.45
CA VAL A 29 0.19 -6.48 0.16
C VAL A 29 0.57 -6.17 -1.29
N VAL A 30 -0.44 -6.05 -2.16
CA VAL A 30 -0.22 -5.76 -3.58
C VAL A 30 0.13 -4.28 -3.70
N ALA A 31 1.14 -3.97 -4.50
CA ALA A 31 1.47 -2.58 -4.81
C ALA A 31 0.48 -2.03 -5.84
N PRO A 32 -0.04 -0.80 -5.67
CA PRO A 32 -0.75 -0.14 -6.77
C PRO A 32 0.21 0.09 -7.94
N VAL A 33 -0.35 0.20 -9.15
CA VAL A 33 0.43 0.46 -10.37
C VAL A 33 -0.07 1.77 -10.95
N VAL A 34 0.80 2.78 -11.02
CA VAL A 34 0.48 4.03 -11.70
C VAL A 34 0.34 3.72 -13.20
N THR A 35 -0.83 4.02 -13.76
CA THR A 35 -1.18 3.67 -15.15
C THR A 35 -1.14 4.86 -16.09
N SER A 36 -1.46 6.05 -15.60
CA SER A 36 -1.43 7.25 -16.43
C SER A 36 -1.21 8.50 -15.61
N CYS A 37 -0.65 9.49 -16.27
CA CYS A 37 -0.59 10.88 -15.85
C CYS A 37 -1.33 11.68 -16.93
N PHE A 38 -2.25 12.55 -16.54
CA PHE A 38 -3.00 13.39 -17.47
C PHE A 38 -3.31 14.75 -16.85
N GLU A 39 -3.65 15.72 -17.69
CA GLU A 39 -3.88 17.11 -17.28
C GLU A 39 -5.20 17.61 -17.88
N PRO A 40 -6.30 17.57 -17.11
CA PRO A 40 -7.53 18.21 -17.53
C PRO A 40 -7.32 19.73 -17.63
N PRO A 41 -7.98 20.39 -18.59
CA PRO A 41 -7.85 21.84 -18.76
C PRO A 41 -8.25 22.57 -17.47
N PHE A 42 -7.34 23.44 -17.00
CA PHE A 42 -7.49 24.27 -15.79
C PHE A 42 -7.57 23.52 -14.45
N ASP A 43 -7.33 22.20 -14.41
CA ASP A 43 -7.43 21.41 -13.18
C ASP A 43 -6.10 20.76 -12.75
N GLY A 44 -4.99 21.11 -13.41
CA GLY A 44 -3.65 20.64 -13.08
C GLY A 44 -3.42 19.16 -13.40
N VAL A 45 -2.38 18.57 -12.81
CA VAL A 45 -1.98 17.19 -13.10
C VAL A 45 -2.75 16.19 -12.24
N TRP A 46 -3.21 15.12 -12.87
CA TRP A 46 -3.88 13.98 -12.27
C TRP A 46 -3.10 12.70 -12.53
N ILE A 47 -2.99 11.86 -11.49
CA ILE A 47 -2.41 10.53 -11.59
C ILE A 47 -3.55 9.51 -11.48
N ALA A 48 -3.60 8.55 -12.40
CA ALA A 48 -4.43 7.37 -12.28
C ALA A 48 -3.59 6.13 -11.98
N TRP A 49 -4.19 5.19 -11.25
CA TRP A 49 -3.56 3.94 -10.89
C TRP A 49 -4.55 2.79 -10.90
N ARG A 50 -4.01 1.58 -11.05
CA ARG A 50 -4.71 0.32 -10.83
C ARG A 50 -4.28 -0.30 -9.51
N TYR A 51 -5.16 -1.08 -8.93
CA TYR A 51 -4.89 -1.83 -7.71
C TYR A 51 -5.70 -3.12 -7.76
N ASP A 52 -5.00 -4.24 -7.93
CA ASP A 52 -5.59 -5.58 -8.02
C ASP A 52 -5.42 -6.37 -6.69
N GLY A 53 -5.08 -5.66 -5.60
CA GLY A 53 -4.97 -6.24 -4.26
C GLY A 53 -6.31 -6.37 -3.52
N ALA A 54 -6.27 -7.04 -2.38
CA ALA A 54 -7.40 -7.10 -1.45
C ALA A 54 -7.74 -5.69 -0.93
N ASP A 55 -9.05 -5.45 -0.71
CA ASP A 55 -9.68 -4.17 -0.36
C ASP A 55 -8.78 -3.26 0.50
N PRO A 56 -8.22 -2.19 -0.08
CA PRO A 56 -7.44 -1.26 0.70
C PRO A 56 -8.39 -0.48 1.62
N VAL A 57 -7.90 -0.07 2.79
CA VAL A 57 -8.60 0.89 3.64
C VAL A 57 -8.60 2.27 2.98
N ARG A 58 -7.46 2.65 2.37
CA ARG A 58 -7.25 3.95 1.71
C ARG A 58 -6.01 3.94 0.82
N PHE A 59 -5.87 4.97 0.01
CA PHE A 59 -4.62 5.29 -0.68
C PHE A 59 -4.02 6.59 -0.16
N ASP A 60 -2.70 6.68 -0.26
CA ASP A 60 -1.93 7.90 -0.04
C ASP A 60 -1.17 8.21 -1.33
N MET A 61 -1.05 9.48 -1.70
CA MET A 61 -0.20 9.94 -2.80
C MET A 61 1.12 10.44 -2.24
N LEU A 62 2.21 10.02 -2.86
CA LEU A 62 3.56 10.42 -2.51
C LEU A 62 4.21 11.17 -3.66
N VAL A 63 4.94 12.23 -3.34
CA VAL A 63 5.81 12.95 -4.27
C VAL A 63 7.23 12.86 -3.71
N ASP A 64 8.14 12.32 -4.51
CA ASP A 64 9.53 12.07 -4.12
C ASP A 64 9.64 11.29 -2.78
N GLY A 65 8.73 10.34 -2.57
CA GLY A 65 8.68 9.51 -1.36
C GLY A 65 8.04 10.18 -0.13
N ARG A 66 7.54 11.41 -0.24
CA ARG A 66 6.81 12.11 0.84
C ARG A 66 5.31 12.07 0.60
N THR A 67 4.52 11.69 1.59
CA THR A 67 3.05 11.76 1.48
C THR A 67 2.59 13.21 1.36
N VAL A 68 1.87 13.51 0.29
CA VAL A 68 1.34 14.85 -0.01
C VAL A 68 -0.18 14.89 -0.02
N VAL A 69 -0.82 13.75 -0.27
CA VAL A 69 -2.26 13.55 -0.09
C VAL A 69 -2.43 12.24 0.66
N SER A 70 -3.24 12.25 1.71
CA SER A 70 -3.54 11.06 2.50
C SER A 70 -5.03 10.83 2.59
N GLY A 71 -5.45 9.59 2.79
CA GLY A 71 -6.88 9.30 3.02
C GLY A 71 -7.73 9.35 1.75
N ILE A 72 -7.12 9.09 0.59
CA ILE A 72 -7.85 8.90 -0.65
C ILE A 72 -8.70 7.63 -0.51
N ALA A 73 -9.99 7.71 -0.84
CA ALA A 73 -10.92 6.59 -0.67
C ALA A 73 -10.43 5.33 -1.41
N SER A 74 -10.71 4.16 -0.84
CA SER A 74 -10.29 2.86 -1.36
C SER A 74 -10.90 2.47 -2.71
N THR A 75 -11.97 3.14 -3.13
CA THR A 75 -12.61 2.99 -4.44
C THR A 75 -12.02 3.93 -5.49
N THR A 76 -11.29 4.96 -5.08
CA THR A 76 -10.70 5.95 -5.98
C THR A 76 -9.52 5.35 -6.74
N ARG A 77 -9.43 5.65 -8.03
CA ARG A 77 -8.36 5.20 -8.93
C ARG A 77 -7.62 6.36 -9.62
N SER A 78 -7.93 7.59 -9.23
CA SER A 78 -7.25 8.78 -9.71
C SER A 78 -7.32 9.91 -8.69
N ALA A 79 -6.27 10.71 -8.58
CA ALA A 79 -6.24 11.89 -7.72
C ALA A 79 -5.38 12.99 -8.31
N ARG A 80 -5.72 14.22 -7.96
CA ARG A 80 -4.98 15.43 -8.34
C ARG A 80 -3.68 15.53 -7.56
N VAL A 81 -2.60 15.87 -8.25
CA VAL A 81 -1.31 16.21 -7.63
C VAL A 81 -1.39 17.64 -7.10
N PRO A 82 -1.11 17.87 -5.80
CA PRO A 82 -1.07 19.23 -5.27
C PRO A 82 0.02 20.05 -5.96
N SER A 83 -0.32 21.21 -6.52
CA SER A 83 0.66 22.07 -7.19
C SER A 83 1.78 22.53 -6.25
N SER A 84 1.48 22.71 -4.96
CA SER A 84 2.45 23.01 -3.90
C SER A 84 3.45 21.88 -3.62
N ALA A 85 3.09 20.63 -3.94
CA ALA A 85 3.97 19.48 -3.76
C ALA A 85 5.00 19.34 -4.87
N VAL A 86 4.66 19.83 -6.07
CA VAL A 86 5.52 19.78 -7.25
C VAL A 86 6.00 21.16 -7.69
N SER A 87 5.72 22.22 -6.92
CA SER A 87 6.12 23.58 -7.25
C SER A 87 7.63 23.78 -7.22
N GLY A 88 8.17 24.40 -8.27
CA GLY A 88 9.59 24.73 -8.40
C GLY A 88 9.93 25.17 -9.83
N LEU A 89 11.01 25.93 -9.99
CA LEU A 89 11.57 26.23 -11.30
C LEU A 89 12.27 24.99 -11.84
N LEU A 90 11.78 24.45 -12.97
CA LEU A 90 12.38 23.29 -13.67
C LEU A 90 12.50 22.05 -12.79
N ARG A 91 11.56 21.85 -11.86
CA ARG A 91 11.60 20.71 -10.94
C ARG A 91 10.92 19.51 -11.60
N THR A 92 11.64 18.39 -11.68
CA THR A 92 11.04 17.09 -11.95
C THR A 92 10.78 16.40 -10.62
N SER A 93 9.56 15.90 -10.43
CA SER A 93 9.16 15.13 -9.25
C SER A 93 8.58 13.79 -9.68
N TYR A 94 8.72 12.77 -8.84
CA TYR A 94 8.15 11.45 -9.07
C TYR A 94 6.96 11.22 -8.17
N VAL A 95 5.80 10.94 -8.77
CA VAL A 95 4.55 10.71 -8.06
C VAL A 95 4.28 9.21 -7.99
N SER A 96 4.19 8.69 -6.78
CA SER A 96 3.81 7.30 -6.50
C SER A 96 2.54 7.26 -5.65
N VAL A 97 1.91 6.09 -5.62
CA VAL A 97 0.70 5.84 -4.83
C VAL A 97 1.02 4.75 -3.83
N ARG A 98 0.54 4.88 -2.60
CA ARG A 98 0.67 3.86 -1.57
C ARG A 98 -0.71 3.36 -1.19
N ALA A 99 -0.91 2.06 -1.27
CA ALA A 99 -2.10 1.40 -0.73
C ALA A 99 -1.90 1.13 0.76
N ARG A 100 -2.90 1.42 1.57
CA ARG A 100 -2.99 0.95 2.96
C ARG A 100 -4.06 -0.12 3.05
N VAL A 101 -3.68 -1.33 3.45
CA VAL A 101 -4.58 -2.51 3.52
C VAL A 101 -4.95 -2.84 4.98
N GLY A 102 -4.36 -2.12 5.94
CA GLY A 102 -4.68 -2.16 7.36
C GLY A 102 -3.95 -1.05 8.11
N GLU A 103 -3.99 -1.06 9.44
CA GLU A 103 -3.30 -0.05 10.26
C GLU A 103 -1.79 -0.05 10.06
N SER A 104 -1.18 -1.23 9.88
CA SER A 104 0.28 -1.40 9.77
C SER A 104 0.75 -1.87 8.39
N TRP A 105 -0.16 -2.17 7.46
CA TRP A 105 0.18 -2.80 6.18
C TRP A 105 0.05 -1.81 5.04
N THR A 106 1.19 -1.48 4.41
CA THR A 106 1.23 -0.58 3.25
C THR A 106 2.07 -1.16 2.12
N ALA A 107 1.69 -0.84 0.88
CA ALA A 107 2.52 -1.11 -0.29
C ALA A 107 2.57 0.12 -1.19
N ASP A 108 3.79 0.58 -1.48
CA ASP A 108 4.07 1.64 -2.43
C ASP A 108 4.04 1.10 -3.86
N SER A 109 3.60 1.93 -4.80
CA SER A 109 3.62 1.60 -6.21
C SER A 109 5.04 1.39 -6.70
N ALA A 110 5.27 0.30 -7.43
CA ALA A 110 6.56 0.04 -8.07
C ALA A 110 6.82 1.01 -9.24
N THR A 111 5.75 1.54 -9.83
CA THR A 111 5.79 2.53 -10.91
C THR A 111 5.46 3.91 -10.35
N SER A 112 6.14 4.94 -10.86
CA SER A 112 5.85 6.34 -10.57
C SER A 112 5.59 7.10 -11.86
N ALA A 113 4.75 8.15 -11.77
CA ALA A 113 4.57 9.11 -12.85
C ALA A 113 5.54 10.27 -12.68
N ARG A 114 6.12 10.73 -13.79
CA ARG A 114 6.97 11.91 -13.81
C ARG A 114 6.10 13.15 -13.95
N VAL A 115 6.28 14.10 -13.04
CA VAL A 115 5.62 15.41 -13.09
C VAL A 115 6.67 16.50 -13.10
N THR A 116 6.64 17.31 -14.14
CA THR A 116 7.57 18.42 -14.33
C THR A 116 6.85 19.73 -14.10
N SER A 117 7.48 20.65 -13.37
CA SER A 117 6.98 21.99 -13.18
C SER A 117 7.89 23.03 -13.82
N PHE A 118 7.27 23.97 -14.54
CA PHE A 118 7.94 25.08 -15.19
C PHE A 118 7.11 26.35 -15.04
N LEU A 119 7.68 27.38 -14.39
CA LEU A 119 7.05 28.69 -14.20
C LEU A 119 5.61 28.62 -13.63
N GLY A 120 5.33 27.67 -12.73
CA GLY A 120 4.01 27.50 -12.12
C GLY A 120 3.04 26.61 -12.91
N PHE A 121 3.41 26.20 -14.12
CA PHE A 121 2.71 25.16 -14.87
C PHE A 121 3.27 23.79 -14.51
N THR A 122 2.41 22.79 -14.39
CA THR A 122 2.78 21.41 -14.07
C THR A 122 2.34 20.54 -15.22
N SER A 123 3.22 19.67 -15.71
CA SER A 123 2.91 18.72 -16.77
C SER A 123 3.34 17.30 -16.47
N CYS A 124 2.67 16.35 -17.10
CA CYS A 124 3.12 14.97 -17.19
C CYS A 124 4.36 14.89 -18.09
N GLY A 125 5.36 14.12 -17.67
CA GLY A 125 6.61 13.90 -18.39
C GLY A 125 6.90 12.44 -18.70
#